data_AF-A0A926GHJ4-F1
#
_entry.id   AF-A0A926GHJ4-F1
#
_cell.length_a   1.000
_cell.length_b   1.000
_cell.length_c   1.000
_cell.angle_alpha   90.00
_cell.angle_beta   90.00
_cell.angle_gamma   90.00
#
_symmetry.space_group_name_H-M   'P 1'
#
loop_
_entity.id
_entity.type
_entity.pdbx_description
1 polymer ?
#
loop_
_entity_poly.entity_id
_entity_poly.type
_entity_poly.pdbx_seq_one_letter_code
_entity_poly.pdbx_strand_id
1 'polypeptide(L)'
;MVLTGCVPSEVAAPATPSRFDFAGQVTRVVDGDTFWINGQRTRIRVWGLDAPEIGRAGGSTATAQLAGLVSGRSVQCRMRDVDRYGRIVGQCWLPDGRDIAATMIASGTAREYCRFSGNYYGTC
;
A
#
# COMPACT_ATOMS: atom_id res chain seq x y z
N MET A 1 -51.67 -24.51 -19.74
CA MET A 1 -51.24 -23.19 -19.22
C MET A 1 -51.18 -23.35 -17.72
N VAL A 2 -50.05 -23.47 -17.04
CA VAL A 2 -48.68 -22.99 -17.25
C VAL A 2 -47.72 -23.97 -16.54
N LEU A 3 -46.61 -24.31 -17.20
CA LEU A 3 -45.50 -25.07 -16.61
C LEU A 3 -44.71 -24.11 -15.71
N THR A 4 -44.83 -24.23 -14.39
CA THR A 4 -43.98 -23.46 -13.45
C THR A 4 -42.65 -24.18 -13.30
N GLY A 5 -41.64 -23.67 -14.02
CA GLY A 5 -40.26 -24.13 -13.95
C GLY A 5 -39.64 -23.85 -12.58
N CYS A 6 -38.93 -24.84 -12.05
CA CYS A 6 -38.07 -24.70 -10.89
C CYS A 6 -36.74 -24.06 -11.36
N VAL A 7 -36.41 -22.88 -10.86
CA VAL A 7 -35.11 -22.25 -11.14
C VAL A 7 -34.03 -22.88 -10.23
N PRO A 8 -32.87 -23.29 -10.77
CA PRO A 8 -31.77 -23.73 -9.92
C PRO A 8 -31.17 -22.51 -9.20
N SER A 9 -30.99 -22.62 -7.88
CA SER A 9 -30.18 -21.67 -7.11
C SER A 9 -28.73 -21.80 -7.53
N GLU A 10 -28.16 -20.76 -8.12
CA GLU A 10 -26.73 -20.65 -8.36
C GLU A 10 -25.99 -20.56 -7.02
N VAL A 11 -25.30 -21.63 -6.66
CA VAL A 11 -24.43 -21.66 -5.49
C VAL A 11 -23.16 -20.90 -5.86
N ALA A 12 -22.99 -19.69 -5.30
CA ALA A 12 -21.77 -18.90 -5.48
C ALA A 12 -20.54 -19.71 -5.03
N ALA A 13 -19.56 -19.88 -5.92
CA ALA A 13 -18.29 -20.53 -5.60
C ALA A 13 -17.57 -19.76 -4.47
N PRO A 14 -16.80 -20.44 -3.60
CA PRO A 14 -16.05 -19.77 -2.55
C PRO A 14 -15.03 -18.81 -3.18
N ALA A 15 -15.11 -17.53 -2.83
CA ALA A 15 -14.13 -16.54 -3.25
C ALA A 15 -12.77 -16.93 -2.65
N THR A 16 -11.77 -17.13 -3.52
CA THR A 16 -10.38 -17.29 -3.11
C THR A 16 -10.00 -16.10 -2.22
N PRO A 17 -9.43 -16.29 -1.01
CA PRO A 17 -9.03 -15.17 -0.17
C PRO A 17 -8.02 -14.32 -0.93
N SER A 18 -8.34 -13.05 -1.14
CA SER A 18 -7.45 -12.12 -1.80
C SER A 18 -6.17 -12.01 -0.96
N ARG A 19 -5.01 -12.15 -1.60
CA ARG A 19 -3.70 -11.97 -0.94
C ARG A 19 -3.50 -10.54 -0.41
N PHE A 20 -4.30 -9.60 -0.92
CA PHE A 20 -4.27 -8.18 -0.60
C PHE A 20 -5.61 -7.76 -0.01
N ASP A 21 -5.57 -6.87 0.97
CA ASP A 21 -6.76 -6.37 1.67
C ASP A 21 -7.43 -5.25 0.89
N PHE A 22 -6.63 -4.45 0.17
CA PHE A 22 -7.13 -3.37 -0.68
C PHE A 22 -6.16 -3.06 -1.82
N ALA A 23 -6.70 -2.50 -2.89
CA ALA A 23 -5.93 -2.03 -4.04
C ALA A 23 -6.56 -0.77 -4.60
N GLY A 24 -5.78 0.02 -5.34
CA GLY A 24 -6.30 1.16 -6.07
C GLY A 24 -5.22 2.06 -6.63
N GLN A 25 -5.66 3.03 -7.44
CA GLN A 25 -4.75 4.00 -8.07
C GLN A 25 -4.27 5.03 -7.05
N VAL A 26 -2.97 5.30 -7.03
CA VAL A 26 -2.41 6.38 -6.21
C VAL A 26 -2.74 7.74 -6.82
N THR A 27 -3.46 8.56 -6.05
CA THR A 27 -3.96 9.87 -6.50
C THR A 27 -3.05 11.03 -6.05
N ARG A 28 -2.37 10.87 -4.92
CA ARG A 28 -1.51 11.91 -4.35
C ARG A 28 -0.46 11.31 -3.43
N VAL A 29 0.79 11.77 -3.53
CA VAL A 29 1.84 11.50 -2.55
C VAL A 29 1.96 12.68 -1.57
N VAL A 30 2.11 12.38 -0.28
CA VAL A 30 2.20 13.39 0.79
C VAL A 30 3.66 13.66 1.14
N ASP A 31 4.42 12.61 1.42
CA ASP A 31 5.83 12.61 1.81
C ASP A 31 6.50 11.30 1.33
N GLY A 32 7.71 10.99 1.79
CA GLY A 32 8.45 9.80 1.36
C GLY A 32 7.92 8.45 1.86
N ASP A 33 6.89 8.41 2.71
CA ASP A 33 6.29 7.16 3.19
C ASP A 33 4.76 7.15 3.20
N THR A 34 4.09 8.24 2.80
CA THR A 34 2.65 8.40 2.89
C THR A 34 2.01 8.83 1.56
N PHE A 35 0.93 8.17 1.16
CA PHE A 35 0.18 8.49 -0.07
C PHE A 35 -1.33 8.20 0.03
N TRP A 36 -2.09 8.68 -0.95
CA TRP A 36 -3.53 8.49 -1.10
C TRP A 36 -3.83 7.49 -2.20
N ILE A 37 -4.79 6.61 -1.94
CA ILE A 37 -5.34 5.68 -2.93
C ILE A 37 -6.79 6.06 -3.23
N ASN A 38 -7.17 6.02 -4.50
CA ASN A 38 -8.55 6.22 -4.91
C ASN A 38 -9.49 5.19 -4.25
N GLY A 39 -10.60 5.65 -3.68
CA GLY A 39 -11.55 4.80 -2.94
C GLY A 39 -11.19 4.58 -1.46
N GLN A 40 -10.01 5.02 -0.99
CA GLN A 40 -9.67 5.01 0.44
C GLN A 40 -10.01 6.34 1.10
N ARG A 41 -10.63 6.27 2.29
CA ARG A 41 -11.03 7.47 3.06
C ARG A 41 -9.88 8.10 3.84
N THR A 42 -8.79 7.36 4.02
CA THR A 42 -7.61 7.79 4.77
C THR A 42 -6.35 7.59 3.94
N ARG A 43 -5.29 8.29 4.32
CA ARG A 43 -3.95 8.14 3.75
C ARG A 43 -3.32 6.83 4.21
N ILE A 44 -2.52 6.23 3.34
CA ILE A 44 -1.79 5.00 3.58
C ILE A 44 -0.35 5.37 3.95
N ARG A 45 0.13 4.85 5.08
CA ARG A 45 1.54 4.88 5.47
C ARG A 45 2.19 3.56 5.09
N VAL A 46 3.34 3.61 4.42
CA VAL A 46 4.09 2.42 4.02
C VAL A 46 4.66 1.73 5.26
N TRP A 47 4.35 0.45 5.42
CA TRP A 47 4.82 -0.34 6.55
C TRP A 47 6.34 -0.60 6.48
N GLY A 48 6.99 -0.48 7.64
CA GLY A 48 8.42 -0.78 7.78
C GLY A 48 9.35 0.25 7.13
N LEU A 49 8.82 1.40 6.69
CA LEU A 49 9.58 2.46 6.05
C LEU A 49 9.63 3.70 6.96
N ASP A 50 10.81 4.30 7.07
CA ASP A 50 11.04 5.62 7.68
C ASP A 50 11.67 6.55 6.63
N ALA A 51 10.91 7.54 6.20
CA ALA A 51 11.36 8.54 5.24
C ALA A 51 11.35 9.94 5.88
N PRO A 52 12.27 10.83 5.50
CA PRO A 52 12.23 12.20 5.98
C PRO A 52 10.94 12.91 5.56
N GLU A 53 10.27 13.53 6.51
CA GLU A 53 9.08 14.35 6.28
C GLU A 53 9.38 15.51 5.32
N ILE A 54 8.35 15.96 4.58
CA ILE A 54 8.48 17.14 3.73
C ILE A 54 8.91 18.37 4.54
N GLY A 55 9.88 19.13 4.04
CA GLY A 55 10.48 20.27 4.74
C GLY A 55 11.66 19.92 5.66
N ARG A 56 11.97 18.65 5.87
CA ARG A 56 13.24 18.21 6.49
C ARG A 56 14.31 17.95 5.43
N ALA A 57 15.57 17.92 5.85
CA ALA A 57 16.68 17.52 4.98
C ALA A 57 16.41 16.14 4.36
N GLY A 58 16.48 16.05 3.03
CA GLY A 58 16.19 14.84 2.26
C GLY A 58 14.71 14.58 1.97
N GLY A 59 13.77 15.29 2.62
CA GLY A 59 12.33 15.03 2.49
C GLY A 59 11.81 15.21 1.07
N SER A 60 12.16 16.31 0.42
CA SER A 60 11.76 16.55 -0.98
C SER A 60 12.29 15.48 -1.94
N THR A 61 13.47 14.92 -1.67
CA THR A 61 14.05 13.84 -2.49
C THR A 61 13.30 12.54 -2.26
N ALA A 62 13.01 12.18 -1.02
CA ALA A 62 12.21 10.99 -0.69
C ALA A 62 10.78 11.08 -1.26
N THR A 63 10.11 12.22 -1.13
CA THR A 63 8.80 12.46 -1.73
C THR A 63 8.84 12.32 -3.25
N ALA A 64 9.85 12.88 -3.92
CA ALA A 64 10.00 12.76 -5.37
C ALA A 64 10.25 11.31 -5.82
N GLN A 65 11.07 10.55 -5.08
CA GLN A 65 11.27 9.13 -5.36
C GLN A 65 9.97 8.33 -5.23
N LEU A 66 9.24 8.50 -4.14
CA LEU A 66 7.98 7.81 -3.95
C LEU A 66 6.97 8.23 -5.04
N ALA A 67 6.87 9.52 -5.33
CA ALA A 67 5.99 10.03 -6.38
C ALA A 67 6.32 9.42 -7.76
N GLY A 68 7.60 9.34 -8.15
CA GLY A 68 8.01 8.71 -9.40
C GLY A 68 7.70 7.21 -9.45
N LEU A 69 7.71 6.55 -8.29
CA LEU A 69 7.42 5.13 -8.17
C LEU A 69 5.92 4.81 -8.30
N VAL A 70 5.05 5.59 -7.64
CA VAL A 70 3.64 5.20 -7.44
C VAL A 70 2.60 6.09 -8.12
N SER A 71 2.91 7.34 -8.46
CA SER A 71 1.88 8.30 -8.93
C SER A 71 1.16 7.81 -10.20
N GLY A 72 -0.17 7.82 -10.17
CA GLY A 72 -1.01 7.36 -11.28
C GLY A 72 -1.02 5.84 -11.49
N ARG A 73 -0.25 5.07 -10.71
CA ARG A 73 -0.21 3.61 -10.79
C ARG A 73 -1.18 2.98 -9.79
N SER A 74 -1.68 1.80 -10.13
CA SER A 74 -2.43 0.97 -9.19
C SER A 74 -1.46 0.23 -8.28
N VAL A 75 -1.71 0.25 -6.97
CA VAL A 75 -0.94 -0.49 -5.97
C VAL A 75 -1.84 -1.49 -5.27
N GLN A 76 -1.25 -2.60 -4.85
CA GLN A 76 -1.91 -3.65 -4.08
C GLN A 76 -1.30 -3.63 -2.69
N CYS A 77 -2.13 -3.60 -1.65
CA CYS A 77 -1.66 -3.43 -0.28
C CYS A 77 -2.25 -4.48 0.65
N ARG A 78 -1.44 -4.87 1.63
CA ARG A 78 -1.84 -5.66 2.78
C ARG A 78 -1.76 -4.78 4.02
N MET A 79 -2.88 -4.65 4.72
CA MET A 79 -2.96 -3.97 6.00
C MET A 79 -2.09 -4.72 7.02
N ARG A 80 -1.26 -3.96 7.72
CA ARG A 80 -0.42 -4.45 8.83
C ARG A 80 -0.91 -3.90 10.16
N ASP A 81 -1.37 -2.65 10.17
CA ASP A 81 -1.86 -1.99 11.37
C ASP A 81 -2.74 -0.78 11.01
N VAL A 82 -3.37 -0.18 12.02
CA VAL A 82 -3.96 1.16 11.96
C VAL A 82 -3.30 2.01 13.02
N ASP A 83 -2.67 3.12 12.63
CA ASP A 83 -1.97 3.95 13.59
C ASP A 83 -2.93 4.76 14.49
N ARG A 84 -2.38 5.40 15.51
CA ARG A 84 -3.14 6.21 16.49
C ARG A 84 -3.97 7.36 15.88
N TYR A 85 -3.68 7.74 14.64
CA TYR A 85 -4.37 8.82 13.91
C TYR A 85 -5.42 8.27 12.93
N GLY A 86 -5.65 6.96 12.92
CA GLY A 86 -6.58 6.31 12.00
C GLY A 86 -6.04 6.16 10.57
N ARG A 87 -4.72 6.23 10.37
CA ARG A 87 -4.10 5.92 9.08
C ARG A 87 -3.92 4.42 8.95
N ILE A 88 -4.14 3.92 7.74
CA ILE A 88 -3.80 2.53 7.43
C ILE A 88 -2.28 2.44 7.31
N VAL A 89 -1.66 1.52 8.04
CA VAL A 89 -0.27 1.12 7.86
C VAL A 89 -0.25 -0.14 7.02
N GLY A 90 0.24 -0.03 5.79
CA GLY A 90 0.14 -1.09 4.79
C GLY A 90 1.47 -1.42 4.15
N GLN A 91 1.75 -2.71 3.96
CA GLN A 91 2.79 -3.15 3.04
C GLN A 91 2.19 -3.14 1.64
N CYS A 92 2.84 -2.47 0.70
CA CYS A 92 2.26 -2.21 -0.63
C CYS A 92 3.23 -2.58 -1.75
N TRP A 93 2.67 -3.10 -2.83
CA TRP A 93 3.39 -3.58 -3.99
C TRP A 93 2.89 -2.91 -5.27
N LEU A 94 3.82 -2.72 -6.20
CA LEU A 94 3.53 -2.34 -7.58
C LEU A 94 2.92 -3.52 -8.35
N PRO A 95 2.28 -3.27 -9.52
CA PRO A 95 1.70 -4.34 -10.35
C PRO A 95 2.73 -5.37 -10.84
N ASP A 96 4.00 -4.97 -10.94
CA ASP A 96 5.13 -5.83 -11.30
C ASP A 96 5.67 -6.66 -10.12
N GLY A 97 5.05 -6.57 -8.95
CA GLY A 97 5.40 -7.34 -7.75
C GLY A 97 6.48 -6.70 -6.88
N ARG A 98 7.04 -5.54 -7.28
CA ARG A 98 8.04 -4.85 -6.44
C ARG A 98 7.42 -4.27 -5.17
N ASP A 99 8.06 -4.52 -4.04
CA ASP A 99 7.72 -3.92 -2.76
C ASP A 99 8.15 -2.44 -2.73
N ILE A 100 7.22 -1.55 -2.36
CA ILE A 100 7.45 -0.10 -2.36
C ILE A 100 8.49 0.29 -1.31
N ALA A 101 8.42 -0.27 -0.10
CA ALA A 101 9.38 0.04 0.96
C ALA A 101 10.78 -0.45 0.58
N ALA A 102 10.89 -1.68 0.07
CA ALA A 102 12.18 -2.21 -0.39
C ALA A 102 12.80 -1.34 -1.48
N THR A 103 11.99 -0.85 -2.42
CA THR A 103 12.46 0.03 -3.50
C THR A 103 12.93 1.38 -2.97
N MET A 104 12.22 1.94 -1.99
CA MET A 104 12.58 3.22 -1.34
C MET A 104 13.85 3.10 -0.48
N ILE A 105 14.04 1.97 0.20
CA ILE A 105 15.26 1.67 0.97
C ILE A 105 16.44 1.51 0.01
N ALA A 106 16.27 0.73 -1.07
CA ALA A 106 17.31 0.51 -2.06
C ALA A 106 17.75 1.80 -2.80
N SER A 107 16.88 2.81 -2.90
CA SER A 107 17.23 4.11 -3.48
C SER A 107 18.02 5.02 -2.53
N GLY A 108 18.17 4.64 -1.25
CA GLY A 108 18.87 5.43 -0.23
C GLY A 108 18.10 6.67 0.23
N THR A 109 16.84 6.82 -0.17
CA THR A 109 16.02 7.99 0.19
C THR A 109 15.15 7.78 1.42
N ALA A 110 15.02 6.54 1.85
CA ALA A 110 14.36 6.13 3.08
C ALA A 110 15.17 5.01 3.73
N ARG A 111 14.85 4.70 4.99
CA ARG A 111 15.48 3.64 5.76
C ARG A 111 14.43 2.65 6.25
N GLU A 112 14.87 1.43 6.51
CA GLU A 112 14.02 0.47 7.20
C GLU A 112 13.71 0.95 8.61
N TYR A 113 12.42 0.92 8.97
CA TYR A 113 12.01 1.22 10.33
C TYR A 113 12.02 -0.03 11.20
N CYS A 114 13.22 -0.41 11.65
CA CYS A 114 13.52 -1.67 12.35
C CYS A 114 12.59 -2.01 13.51
N ARG A 115 12.14 -1.00 14.28
CA ARG A 115 11.21 -1.18 15.40
C ARG A 115 9.90 -1.84 14.98
N PHE A 116 9.43 -1.57 13.76
CA PHE A 116 8.17 -2.09 13.24
C PHE A 116 8.35 -3.21 12.21
N SER A 117 9.42 -3.17 11.42
CA SER A 117 9.70 -4.20 10.41
C SER A 117 10.32 -5.46 11.01
N GLY A 118 11.03 -5.38 12.13
CA GLY A 118 11.75 -6.52 12.71
C GLY A 118 12.89 -7.04 11.82
N ASN A 119 13.60 -6.14 11.13
CA ASN A 119 14.64 -6.46 10.14
C ASN A 119 14.13 -7.26 8.94
N TYR A 120 12.89 -7.00 8.52
CA TYR A 120 12.27 -7.64 7.35
C TYR A 120 13.04 -7.39 6.05
N TYR A 121 13.64 -6.20 5.87
CA TYR A 121 14.41 -5.87 4.66
C TYR A 121 15.92 -6.11 4.82
N GLY A 122 16.39 -6.52 6.00
CA GLY A 122 17.80 -6.86 6.23
C GLY A 122 18.74 -5.66 6.26
N THR A 123 18.22 -4.45 6.52
CA THR A 123 18.98 -3.19 6.49
C THR A 123 19.09 -2.48 7.83
N CYS A 124 18.61 -3.16 8.88
CA CYS A 124 19.08 -2.94 10.24
C CYS A 124 20.47 -3.56 10.39
#